data_AF-A0A8D9M350-F1
#
_entry.id   AF-A0A8D9M350-F1
#
_cell.length_a   1.000
_cell.length_b   1.000
_cell.length_c   1.000
_cell.angle_alpha   90.00
_cell.angle_beta   90.00
_cell.angle_gamma   90.00
#
_symmetry.space_group_name_H-M   'P 1'
#
loop_
_entity.id
_entity.type
_entity.pdbx_description
1 polymer ?
#
loop_
_entity_poly.entity_id
_entity_poly.type
_entity_poly.pdbx_seq_one_letter_code
_entity_poly.pdbx_strand_id
1 'polypeptide(L)' 'MAKQTAILTGEASSLLLFRHVSPGPGDSTMQFRLLHHWEARKNVKRGPGILLGIEMFMIDEEVY' A
#
# COMPACT_ATOMS: atom_id res chain seq x y z
N MET A 1 -19.29 -14.28 -32.66
CA MET A 1 -18.28 -14.86 -31.75
C MET A 1 -18.28 -14.05 -30.46
N ALA A 2 -18.70 -14.64 -29.34
CA ALA A 2 -18.72 -13.95 -28.05
C ALA A 2 -17.33 -14.03 -27.39
N LYS A 3 -16.77 -12.88 -27.04
CA LYS A 3 -15.48 -12.75 -26.36
C LYS A 3 -15.65 -13.23 -24.92
N GLN A 4 -15.24 -14.46 -24.65
CA GLN A 4 -15.30 -15.05 -23.30
C GLN A 4 -14.31 -14.29 -22.41
N THR A 5 -14.84 -13.38 -21.59
CA THR A 5 -14.07 -12.67 -20.58
C THR A 5 -13.83 -13.65 -19.44
N ALA A 6 -12.59 -14.13 -19.30
CA ALA A 6 -12.20 -14.95 -18.16
C ALA A 6 -12.24 -14.06 -16.91
N ILE A 7 -13.26 -14.24 -16.07
CA ILE A 7 -13.29 -13.65 -14.73
C ILE A 7 -12.36 -14.51 -13.89
N LEU A 8 -11.11 -14.07 -13.74
CA LEU A 8 -10.21 -14.62 -12.74
C LEU A 8 -10.70 -14.12 -11.38
N THR A 9 -11.53 -14.93 -10.72
CA THR A 9 -11.79 -14.78 -9.30
C THR A 9 -10.51 -15.20 -8.57
N GLY A 10 -9.53 -14.30 -8.49
CA GLY A 10 -8.42 -14.49 -7.56
C GLY A 10 -9.01 -14.55 -6.16
N GLU A 11 -8.69 -15.60 -5.40
CA GLU A 11 -8.97 -15.64 -3.97
C GLU A 11 -8.51 -14.30 -3.39
N ALA A 12 -9.42 -13.56 -2.75
CA ALA A 12 -9.05 -12.33 -2.09
C ALA A 12 -8.00 -12.71 -1.03
N SER A 13 -6.78 -12.22 -1.21
CA SER A 13 -5.70 -12.49 -0.26
C SER A 13 -6.17 -12.07 1.13
N SER A 14 -5.83 -12.87 2.14
CA SER A 14 -6.16 -12.55 3.52
C SER A 14 -5.66 -11.14 3.82
N LEU A 15 -6.52 -10.31 4.42
CA LEU A 15 -6.15 -8.96 4.84
C LEU A 15 -4.89 -9.03 5.70
N LEU A 16 -3.84 -8.35 5.26
CA LEU A 16 -2.59 -8.32 5.99
C LEU A 16 -2.64 -7.25 7.10
N LEU A 17 -2.00 -7.57 8.21
CA LEU A 17 -1.60 -6.59 9.23
C LEU A 17 -0.26 -5.96 8.82
N PHE A 18 0.06 -4.79 9.36
CA PHE A 18 1.30 -4.08 9.06
C PHE A 18 2.53 -4.96 9.32
N ARG A 19 2.51 -5.75 10.41
CA ARG A 19 3.60 -6.67 10.77
C ARG A 19 3.87 -7.78 9.75
N HIS A 20 2.91 -8.06 8.86
CA HIS A 20 3.02 -9.11 7.84
C HIS A 20 3.43 -8.56 6.47
N VAL A 21 3.46 -7.23 6.30
CA VAL A 21 3.88 -6.60 5.04
C VAL A 21 5.40 -6.68 4.91
N SER A 22 5.87 -7.17 3.76
CA SER A 22 7.30 -7.27 3.43
C SER A 22 7.60 -6.62 2.07
N PRO A 23 8.83 -6.15 1.83
CA PRO A 23 9.22 -5.64 0.53
C PRO A 23 9.14 -6.74 -0.55
N GLY A 24 8.49 -6.47 -1.68
CA GLY A 24 8.40 -7.43 -2.77
C GLY A 24 7.65 -6.89 -3.99
N PRO A 25 7.67 -7.64 -5.12
CA PRO A 25 7.03 -7.24 -6.38
C PRO A 25 5.52 -7.53 -6.43
N GLY A 26 4.94 -8.13 -5.38
CA GLY A 26 3.55 -8.57 -5.35
C GLY A 26 2.61 -7.54 -4.73
N ASP A 27 1.37 -7.53 -5.22
CA ASP A 27 0.30 -6.70 -4.66
C ASP A 27 -0.26 -7.36 -3.38
N SER A 28 -0.24 -6.64 -2.28
CA SER A 28 -0.88 -7.03 -1.02
C SER A 28 -2.07 -6.11 -0.73
N THR A 29 -3.16 -6.67 -0.21
CA THR A 29 -4.31 -5.88 0.23
C THR A 29 -4.31 -5.78 1.76
N MET A 30 -4.49 -4.56 2.27
CA MET A 30 -4.54 -4.26 3.69
C MET A 30 -5.60 -3.21 4.00
N GLN A 31 -6.25 -3.32 5.14
CA GLN A 31 -7.12 -2.28 5.69
C GLN A 31 -6.41 -1.52 6.80
N PHE A 32 -6.58 -0.19 6.83
CA PHE A 32 -6.00 0.68 7.83
C PHE A 32 -6.90 1.90 8.09
N ARG A 33 -6.73 2.55 9.23
CA ARG A 33 -7.25 3.90 9.49
C ARG A 33 -6.12 4.90 9.40
N LEU A 34 -6.32 5.96 8.62
CA LEU A 34 -5.42 7.10 8.56
C LEU A 34 -5.62 7.97 9.81
N LEU A 35 -4.56 8.18 10.58
CA LEU A 35 -4.56 9.06 11.74
C LEU A 35 -4.08 10.47 11.40
N HIS A 36 -3.05 10.57 10.56
CA HIS A 36 -2.48 11.84 10.17
C HIS A 36 -1.77 11.74 8.82
N HIS A 37 -1.79 12.83 8.04
CA HIS A 37 -0.95 12.98 6.87
C HIS A 37 -0.14 14.26 7.03
N TRP A 38 1.15 14.20 6.70
CA TRP A 38 1.96 15.40 6.61
C TRP A 38 1.83 15.99 5.21
N GLU A 39 1.92 17.32 5.15
CA GLU A 39 2.02 18.02 3.87
C GLU A 39 3.20 17.47 3.06
N ALA A 40 2.99 17.29 1.75
CA ALA A 40 4.00 16.74 0.86
C ALA A 40 5.26 17.64 0.88
N ARG A 41 6.39 17.07 1.29
CA ARG A 41 7.66 17.79 1.30
C ARG A 41 8.48 17.41 0.09
N LYS A 42 9.07 18.42 -0.56
CA LYS A 42 10.11 18.18 -1.57
C LYS A 42 11.35 17.67 -0.85
N ASN A 43 11.52 16.35 -0.79
CA ASN A 43 12.71 15.74 -0.19
C ASN A 43 13.88 15.84 -1.18
N VAL A 44 14.59 16.98 -1.13
CA VAL A 44 15.84 17.18 -1.87
C VAL A 44 16.97 16.49 -1.10
N LYS A 45 17.02 15.16 -1.11
CA LYS A 45 18.24 14.46 -0.70
C LYS A 45 19.27 14.70 -1.81
N ARG A 46 20.47 15.20 -1.46
CA ARG A 46 21.57 15.47 -2.41
C ARG A 46 21.78 14.27 -3.35
N GLY A 47 21.25 14.35 -4.56
CA GLY A 47 21.25 13.29 -5.56
C GLY A 47 20.27 13.64 -6.69
N PRO A 48 20.37 12.99 -7.87
CA PRO A 48 19.63 13.39 -9.06
C PRO A 48 18.12 13.08 -9.01
N GLY A 49 17.62 12.48 -7.93
CA GLY A 49 16.21 12.12 -7.77
C GLY A 49 15.48 13.03 -6.79
N ILE A 50 14.44 13.72 -7.26
CA ILE A 50 13.47 14.36 -6.37
C ILE A 50 12.54 13.24 -5.87
N LEU A 51 12.61 12.92 -4.58
CA LEU A 51 11.58 12.08 -3.95
C LEU A 51 10.40 12.98 -3.60
N LEU A 52 9.34 12.89 -4.40
CA LEU A 52 8.03 13.42 -4.06
C LEU A 52 7.24 12.29 -3.39
N GLY A 53 6.88 12.48 -2.13
CA GLY A 53 6.15 11.49 -1.35
C GLY A 53 5.26 12.15 -0.32
N ILE A 54 4.21 11.44 0.08
CA ILE A 54 3.33 11.81 1.18
C ILE A 54 3.70 10.92 2.36
N GLU A 55 3.95 11.53 3.52
CA GLU A 55 4.14 10.79 4.77
C GLU A 55 2.78 10.64 5.46
N MET A 56 2.44 9.42 5.86
CA MET A 56 1.15 9.07 6.46
C MET A 56 1.36 8.25 7.74
N PHE A 57 0.61 8.57 8.79
CA PHE A 57 0.54 7.80 10.02
C PHE A 57 -0.76 6.98 10.04
N MET A 58 -0.63 5.66 10.10
CA MET A 58 -1.72 4.71 9.91
C MET A 58 -1.73 3.68 11.04
N ILE A 59 -2.92 3.17 11.38
CA ILE A 59 -3.12 2.06 12.32
C ILE A 59 -4.00 0.98 11.69
N ASP A 60 -3.81 -0.27 12.08
CA ASP A 60 -4.64 -1.40 11.68
C ASP A 60 -5.32 -2.04 12.89
N GLU A 61 -5.87 -3.23 12.72
CA GLU A 61 -6.62 -3.96 13.74
C GLU A 61 -5.74 -4.77 14.71
N GLU A 62 -4.42 -4.56 14.70
CA GLU A 62 -3.49 -5.24 15.61
C GLU A 62 -3.85 -4.97 17.08
N VAL A 63 -4.25 -6.04 17.78
CA VAL A 63 -4.45 -6.07 19.23
C VAL A 63 -3.26 -6.81 19.88
N TYR A 64 -2.76 -6.28 20.99
CA TYR A 64 -1.67 -6.84 21.79
C TYR A 64 -2.01 -8.19 22.44
#